data_AF-A0A7J8HH56-F1
#
_entry.id   AF-A0A7J8HH56-F1
#
_cell.length_a   1.000
_cell.length_b   1.000
_cell.length_c   1.000
_cell.angle_alpha   90.00
_cell.angle_beta   90.00
_cell.angle_gamma   90.00
#
_symmetry.space_group_name_H-M   'P 1'
#
loop_
_entity.id
_entity.type
_entity.pdbx_description
1 polymer ?
#
loop_
_entity_poly.entity_id
_entity_poly.type
_entity_poly.pdbx_seq_one_letter_code
_entity_poly.pdbx_strand_id
1 'polypeptide(L)'
;MFPPHTHTGSPLPLSYHLYANKLNNLGEMEKFLKIHSLPKLNQEEIANLNRPMTTKEIEDVIKKLPENKSPGPNGITGEFYRRFKEDLISILLKLFQKIQEDKTLTNSFYEASMILIPKLD
;
A
#
# COMPACT_ATOMS: atom_id res chain seq x y z
N MET A 1 2.30 -8.58 -5.26
CA MET A 1 1.61 -9.79 -5.76
C MET A 1 0.12 -9.49 -5.69
N PHE A 2 -0.54 -9.29 -6.84
CA PHE A 2 -1.99 -9.20 -6.88
C PHE A 2 -2.55 -10.61 -6.62
N PRO A 3 -3.65 -10.75 -5.86
CA PRO A 3 -4.20 -12.07 -5.58
C PRO A 3 -4.65 -12.74 -6.89
N PRO A 4 -4.46 -14.06 -7.04
CA PRO A 4 -5.04 -14.79 -8.15
C PRO A 4 -6.57 -14.79 -8.00
N HIS A 5 -7.28 -14.23 -8.98
CA HIS A 5 -8.74 -14.26 -8.99
C HIS A 5 -9.24 -15.62 -9.49
N THR A 6 -10.11 -16.24 -8.69
CA THR A 6 -10.98 -17.35 -9.07
C THR A 6 -11.92 -16.91 -10.18
N HIS A 7 -12.02 -17.74 -11.23
CA HIS A 7 -12.90 -17.55 -12.39
C HIS A 7 -14.34 -17.19 -12.02
N THR A 8 -14.68 -15.91 -12.04
CA THR A 8 -16.05 -15.41 -12.25
C THR A 8 -16.03 -14.62 -13.55
N GLY A 9 -16.86 -15.01 -14.53
CA GLY A 9 -16.81 -14.59 -15.94
C GLY A 9 -17.15 -13.12 -16.24
N SER A 10 -16.75 -12.17 -15.39
CA SER A 10 -16.81 -10.74 -15.68
C SER A 10 -15.54 -10.28 -16.42
N PRO A 11 -15.64 -9.45 -17.48
CA PRO A 11 -14.47 -8.90 -18.16
C PRO A 11 -13.60 -8.07 -17.21
N LEU A 12 -12.29 -8.16 -17.39
CA LEU A 12 -11.33 -7.36 -16.62
C LEU A 12 -11.55 -5.86 -16.91
N PRO A 13 -11.49 -4.98 -15.89
CA PRO A 13 -11.55 -3.54 -16.10
C PRO A 13 -10.45 -3.06 -17.05
N LEU A 14 -10.71 -2.00 -17.83
CA LEU A 14 -9.76 -1.42 -18.80
C LEU A 14 -8.40 -1.06 -18.17
N SER A 15 -8.40 -0.70 -16.89
CA SER A 15 -7.19 -0.45 -16.09
C SER A 15 -6.27 -1.66 -16.00
N TYR A 16 -6.82 -2.86 -15.96
CA TYR A 16 -6.06 -4.11 -15.84
C TYR A 16 -5.24 -4.38 -17.12
N HIS A 17 -5.73 -3.99 -18.30
CA HIS A 17 -4.97 -4.11 -19.54
C HIS A 17 -3.73 -3.21 -19.57
N LEU A 18 -3.78 -2.04 -18.93
CA LEU A 18 -2.66 -1.09 -18.88
C LEU A 18 -1.54 -1.54 -17.93
N TYR A 19 -1.89 -2.26 -16.86
CA TYR A 19 -0.95 -2.74 -15.83
C TYR A 19 -0.75 -4.25 -15.83
N ALA A 20 -1.31 -4.98 -16.81
CA ALA A 20 -1.06 -6.40 -17.02
C ALA A 20 0.40 -6.62 -17.42
N ASN A 21 1.28 -6.59 -16.43
CA ASN A 21 2.66 -6.97 -16.61
C ASN A 21 2.69 -8.49 -16.77
N LYS A 22 2.79 -8.94 -18.02
CA LYS A 22 3.03 -10.36 -18.33
C LYS A 22 4.35 -10.73 -17.66
N LEU A 23 4.32 -11.61 -16.65
CA LEU A 23 5.48 -12.13 -15.89
C LEU A 23 6.49 -12.92 -16.75
N ASN A 24 6.45 -12.75 -18.07
CA ASN A 24 7.22 -13.49 -19.06
C ASN A 24 8.72 -13.16 -19.04
N ASN A 25 9.17 -12.25 -18.17
CA ASN A 25 10.51 -11.70 -18.22
C ASN A 25 11.24 -11.67 -16.85
N LEU A 26 11.04 -12.71 -16.04
CA LEU A 26 11.69 -12.84 -14.73
C LEU A 26 13.23 -12.75 -14.82
N GLY A 27 13.81 -13.29 -15.90
CA GLY A 27 15.25 -13.25 -16.15
C GLY A 27 15.79 -11.84 -16.40
N GLU A 28 15.09 -11.00 -17.18
CA GLU A 28 15.54 -9.61 -17.34
C GLU A 28 15.26 -8.75 -16.12
N MET A 29 14.22 -9.03 -15.34
CA MET A 29 14.04 -8.38 -14.04
C MET A 29 15.23 -8.68 -13.12
N GLU A 30 15.66 -9.93 -13.01
CA GLU A 30 16.82 -10.28 -12.17
C GLU A 30 18.12 -9.64 -12.70
N LYS A 31 18.32 -9.65 -14.03
CA LYS A 31 19.46 -8.96 -14.67
C LYS A 31 19.43 -7.46 -14.40
N PHE A 32 18.27 -6.82 -14.51
CA PHE A 32 18.08 -5.40 -14.24
C PHE A 32 18.45 -5.08 -12.79
N LEU A 33 17.96 -5.84 -11.82
CA LEU A 33 18.25 -5.62 -10.40
C LEU A 33 19.75 -5.82 -10.07
N LYS A 34 20.42 -6.78 -10.72
CA LYS A 34 21.87 -7.00 -10.57
C LYS A 34 22.70 -5.85 -11.14
N ILE A 35 22.35 -5.34 -12.34
CA ILE A 35 23.06 -4.22 -12.97
C ILE A 35 23.01 -2.97 -12.10
N HIS A 36 21.84 -2.68 -11.50
CA HIS A 36 21.64 -1.46 -10.73
C HIS A 36 22.08 -1.57 -9.27
N SER A 37 22.66 -2.71 -8.85
CA SER A 37 23.26 -2.93 -7.52
C SER A 37 22.50 -2.24 -6.39
N LEU A 38 21.23 -2.61 -6.24
CA LEU A 38 20.35 -2.00 -5.25
C LEU A 38 20.96 -2.08 -3.85
N PRO A 39 20.80 -1.02 -3.03
CA PRO A 39 21.30 -1.02 -1.65
C PRO A 39 20.69 -2.22 -0.90
N LYS A 40 21.56 -2.96 -0.21
CA LYS A 40 21.15 -4.07 0.65
C LYS A 40 20.98 -3.54 2.07
N LEU A 41 19.89 -3.97 2.71
CA LEU A 41 19.64 -3.66 4.10
C LEU A 41 20.65 -4.39 4.99
N ASN A 42 21.15 -3.71 6.01
CA ASN A 42 21.98 -4.31 7.04
C ASN A 42 21.11 -5.07 8.08
N GLN A 43 21.75 -5.80 9.00
CA GLN A 43 21.02 -6.61 9.98
C GLN A 43 20.16 -5.78 10.94
N GLU A 44 20.62 -4.58 11.29
CA GLU A 44 19.88 -3.67 12.17
C GLU A 44 18.62 -3.13 11.47
N GLU A 45 18.73 -2.73 10.20
CA GLU A 45 17.59 -2.28 9.39
C GLU A 45 16.57 -3.40 9.21
N ILE A 46 17.02 -4.63 8.95
CA ILE A 46 16.15 -5.81 8.86
C ILE A 46 15.44 -6.05 10.20
N ALA A 47 16.15 -5.98 11.32
CA ALA A 47 15.55 -6.15 12.63
C ALA A 47 14.51 -5.04 12.92
N ASN A 48 14.83 -3.79 12.58
CA ASN A 48 13.93 -2.65 12.76
C ASN A 48 12.68 -2.73 11.90
N LEU A 49 12.76 -3.27 10.68
CA LEU A 49 11.61 -3.47 9.80
C LEU A 49 10.72 -4.64 10.24
N ASN A 50 11.31 -5.67 10.87
CA ASN A 50 10.58 -6.86 11.31
C ASN A 50 10.03 -6.75 12.74
N ARG A 51 10.42 -5.73 13.50
CA ARG A 51 9.89 -5.51 14.85
C ARG A 51 8.37 -5.28 14.81
N PRO A 52 7.64 -5.58 15.89
CA PRO A 52 6.22 -5.24 15.97
C PRO A 52 5.98 -3.73 15.82
N MET A 53 4.94 -3.36 15.10
CA MET A 53 4.51 -1.97 14.99
C MET A 53 4.12 -1.40 16.36
N THR A 54 4.38 -0.11 16.57
CA THR A 54 4.10 0.60 17.83
C THR A 54 3.02 1.67 17.64
N THR A 55 2.33 2.03 18.73
CA THR A 55 1.37 3.15 18.73
C THR A 55 2.02 4.47 18.34
N LYS A 56 3.25 4.71 18.80
CA LYS A 56 4.01 5.93 18.51
C LYS A 56 4.25 6.13 17.01
N GLU A 57 4.59 5.06 16.29
CA GLU A 57 4.76 5.15 14.83
C GLU A 57 3.47 5.61 14.15
N ILE A 58 2.32 5.07 14.56
CA ILE A 58 1.00 5.45 14.02
C ILE A 58 0.67 6.90 14.36
N GLU A 59 0.87 7.30 15.62
CA GLU A 59 0.67 8.69 16.06
C GLU A 59 1.50 9.68 15.27
N ASP A 60 2.80 9.39 15.08
CA ASP A 60 3.72 10.27 14.38
C ASP A 60 3.37 10.38 12.90
N VAL A 61 2.86 9.31 12.27
CA VAL A 61 2.37 9.36 10.89
C VAL A 61 1.10 10.19 10.79
N ILE A 62 0.11 9.99 11.68
CA ILE A 62 -1.13 10.77 11.68
C ILE A 62 -0.85 12.27 11.82
N LYS A 63 0.10 12.65 12.70
CA LYS A 63 0.53 14.05 12.87
C LYS A 63 1.15 14.64 11.61
N LYS A 64 1.86 13.83 10.81
CA LYS A 64 2.56 14.26 9.59
C LYS A 64 1.68 14.19 8.33
N LEU A 65 0.44 13.73 8.43
CA LEU A 65 -0.46 13.66 7.27
C LEU A 65 -0.66 15.07 6.69
N PRO A 66 -0.59 15.25 5.37
CA PRO A 66 -0.85 16.56 4.76
C PRO A 66 -2.29 17.01 4.99
N GLU A 67 -2.47 18.31 5.21
CA GLU A 67 -3.78 18.94 5.31
C GLU A 67 -4.35 19.22 3.91
N ASN A 68 -5.68 19.28 3.80
CA ASN A 68 -6.38 19.70 2.58
C ASN A 68 -6.07 18.88 1.32
N LYS A 69 -5.62 17.62 1.48
CA LYS A 69 -5.56 16.67 0.36
C LYS A 69 -6.94 16.09 0.09
N SER A 70 -7.25 15.95 -1.20
CA SER A 70 -8.45 15.26 -1.65
C SER A 70 -8.51 13.85 -1.06
N PRO A 71 -9.69 13.39 -0.60
CA PRO A 71 -9.84 12.03 -0.11
C PRO A 71 -9.57 11.01 -1.23
N GLY A 72 -9.17 9.81 -0.83
CA GLY A 72 -9.14 8.67 -1.74
C GLY A 72 -10.55 8.21 -2.14
N PRO A 73 -10.65 7.09 -2.87
CA PRO A 73 -11.94 6.51 -3.29
C PRO A 73 -12.89 6.22 -2.13
N ASN A 74 -12.33 6.00 -0.93
CA ASN A 74 -13.06 5.72 0.30
C ASN A 74 -13.64 6.97 0.99
N GLY A 75 -13.38 8.18 0.49
CA GLY A 75 -13.89 9.42 1.08
C GLY A 75 -13.21 9.87 2.38
N ILE A 76 -12.21 9.14 2.87
CA ILE A 76 -11.56 9.44 4.16
C ILE A 76 -10.38 10.40 3.93
N THR A 77 -10.39 11.54 4.62
CA THR A 77 -9.34 12.56 4.52
C THR A 77 -8.31 12.45 5.65
N GLY A 78 -7.16 13.12 5.50
CA GLY A 78 -6.18 13.26 6.59
C GLY A 78 -6.77 13.88 7.87
N GLU A 79 -7.76 14.77 7.74
CA GLU A 79 -8.43 15.38 8.89
C GLU A 79 -9.22 14.38 9.72
N PHE A 80 -9.82 13.37 9.09
CA PHE A 80 -10.50 12.30 9.81
C PHE A 80 -9.54 11.58 10.75
N TYR A 81 -8.36 11.20 10.26
CA TYR A 81 -7.34 10.52 11.07
C TYR A 81 -6.84 11.40 12.22
N ARG A 82 -6.66 12.71 11.99
CA ARG A 82 -6.29 13.65 13.06
C ARG A 82 -7.39 13.80 14.11
N ARG A 83 -8.65 13.91 13.68
CA ARG A 83 -9.81 14.20 14.53
C ARG A 83 -10.21 13.05 15.44
N PHE A 84 -9.95 11.81 15.02
CA PHE A 84 -10.30 10.58 15.73
C PHE A 84 -9.07 9.74 16.08
N LYS A 85 -7.89 10.36 16.17
CA LYS A 85 -6.62 9.65 16.38
C LYS A 85 -6.66 8.77 17.63
N GLU A 86 -7.26 9.24 18.72
CA GLU A 86 -7.33 8.53 20.00
C GLU A 86 -8.05 7.18 19.85
N ASP A 87 -9.14 7.15 19.09
CA ASP A 87 -9.92 5.93 18.84
C ASP A 87 -9.27 5.05 17.76
N LEU A 88 -8.67 5.67 16.73
CA LEU A 88 -8.14 4.96 15.57
C LEU A 88 -6.80 4.26 15.84
N ILE A 89 -5.95 4.79 16.72
CA ILE A 89 -4.61 4.21 16.95
C ILE A 89 -4.70 2.74 17.36
N SER A 90 -5.62 2.40 18.27
CA SER A 90 -5.80 1.02 18.72
C SER A 90 -6.30 0.10 17.59
N ILE A 91 -7.21 0.61 16.77
CA ILE A 91 -7.79 -0.14 15.63
C ILE A 91 -6.71 -0.40 14.57
N LEU A 92 -5.97 0.63 14.19
CA LEU A 92 -4.90 0.54 13.21
C LEU A 92 -3.76 -0.37 13.69
N LEU A 93 -3.38 -0.28 14.97
CA LEU A 93 -2.36 -1.14 15.54
C LEU A 93 -2.75 -2.62 15.43
N LYS A 94 -3.97 -2.96 15.85
CA LYS A 94 -4.49 -4.34 15.75
C LYS A 94 -4.54 -4.84 14.31
N LEU A 95 -4.96 -3.97 13.39
CA LEU A 95 -5.00 -4.30 11.96
C LEU A 95 -3.60 -4.62 11.42
N PHE A 96 -2.61 -3.77 11.66
CA PHE A 96 -1.26 -3.97 11.15
C PHE A 96 -0.54 -5.14 11.80
N GLN A 97 -0.77 -5.39 13.10
CA GLN A 97 -0.28 -6.59 13.77
C GLN A 97 -0.87 -7.85 13.14
N LYS A 98 -2.18 -7.87 12.85
CA LYS A 98 -2.82 -9.00 12.20
C LYS A 98 -2.29 -9.25 10.79
N ILE A 99 -2.05 -8.19 10.02
CA ILE A 99 -1.39 -8.27 8.70
C ILE A 99 0.04 -8.83 8.82
N GLN A 100 0.79 -8.41 9.85
CA GLN A 100 2.14 -8.88 10.10
C GLN A 100 2.18 -10.37 10.49
N GLU A 101 1.19 -10.85 11.23
CA GLU A 101 1.00 -12.26 11.59
C GLU A 101 0.60 -13.11 10.38
N ASP A 102 -0.47 -12.71 9.69
CA ASP A 102 -1.06 -13.50 8.61
C ASP A 102 -0.27 -13.42 7.29
N LYS A 103 0.62 -12.42 7.18
CA LYS A 103 1.37 -12.09 5.95
C LYS A 103 0.47 -11.78 4.74
N THR A 104 -0.79 -11.42 4.99
CA THR A 104 -1.77 -11.10 3.96
C THR A 104 -2.42 -9.73 4.20
N LEU A 105 -2.57 -8.95 3.14
CA LEU A 105 -3.34 -7.71 3.15
C LEU A 105 -4.83 -8.01 2.89
N THR A 106 -5.71 -7.14 3.37
CA THR A 106 -7.14 -7.22 3.03
C THR A 106 -7.36 -6.85 1.57
N ASN A 107 -8.32 -7.50 0.88
CA ASN A 107 -8.56 -7.28 -0.56
C ASN A 107 -8.80 -5.80 -0.94
N SER A 108 -9.45 -5.03 -0.05
CA SER A 108 -9.70 -3.60 -0.27
C SER A 108 -8.42 -2.75 -0.35
N PHE A 109 -7.28 -3.22 0.18
CA PHE A 109 -6.00 -2.52 0.05
C PHE A 109 -5.44 -2.57 -1.38
N TYR A 110 -5.97 -3.46 -2.24
CA TYR A 110 -5.61 -3.53 -3.66
C TYR A 110 -6.54 -2.69 -4.55
N GLU A 111 -7.58 -2.08 -3.98
CA GLU A 111 -8.49 -1.21 -4.73
C GLU A 111 -7.85 0.16 -4.97
N ALA A 112 -7.83 0.60 -6.23
CA ALA A 112 -7.38 1.92 -6.62
C ALA A 112 -8.33 2.50 -7.68
N SER A 113 -8.68 3.79 -7.56
CA SER A 113 -9.41 4.52 -8.61
C SER A 113 -8.43 5.35 -9.43
N MET A 114 -8.56 5.31 -10.75
CA MET A 114 -7.88 6.25 -11.64
C MET A 114 -8.89 7.24 -12.21
N ILE A 115 -8.64 8.53 -11.98
CA ILE A 115 -9.49 9.62 -12.45
C ILE A 115 -8.66 10.50 -13.38
N LEU A 116 -9.16 10.74 -14.60
CA LEU A 116 -8.55 11.69 -15.53
C LEU A 116 -8.95 13.11 -15.11
N ILE A 117 -7.95 13.95 -14.84
CA ILE A 117 -8.16 15.37 -14.56
C ILE A 117 -7.66 16.16 -15.78
N PRO A 118 -8.54 16.78 -16.57
CA PRO A 118 -8.14 17.62 -17.69
C PRO A 118 -7.43 18.88 -17.16
N LYS A 119 -6.35 19.31 -17.83
CA LYS A 119 -5.79 20.64 -17.60
C LYS A 119 -6.73 21.66 -18.26
N LEU A 120 -6.96 22.80 -17.61
CA LEU A 120 -7.50 23.95 -18.34
C LEU A 120 -6.42 24.43 -19.32
N ASP A 121 -6.83 24.64 -20.57
CA ASP A 121 -6.00 25.25 -21.63
C ASP A 121 -5.60 26.69 -21.27
#